data_AF-D6K7Q2-F1
#
_entry.id   AF-D6K7Q2-F1
#
_cell.length_a   1.000
_cell.length_b   1.000
_cell.length_c   1.000
_cell.angle_alpha   90.00
_cell.angle_beta   90.00
_cell.angle_gamma   90.00
#
_symmetry.space_group_name_H-M   'P 1'
#
loop_
_entity.id
_entity.type
_entity.pdbx_description
1 polymer ?
#
loop_
_entity_poly.entity_id
_entity_poly.type
_entity_poly.pdbx_seq_one_letter_code
_entity_poly.pdbx_strand_id
1 'polypeptide(L)'
;MRALFETLPGEVTLLYRARSARDLALGGELEAVARWRGARVLYLLNGPHGERPALTVEWLRAQVADLAGHDVYLCGPHSFAQELYGVLRAAGIPDRRIHHESFEL
;
A
#
# COMPACT_ATOMS: atom_id res chain seq x y z
N MET A 1 -1.86 9.11 -4.53
CA MET A 1 -1.95 7.64 -4.72
C MET A 1 -2.77 7.20 -5.93
N ARG A 2 -4.05 7.56 -6.08
CA ARG A 2 -4.88 7.10 -7.21
C ARG A 2 -4.24 7.33 -8.60
N ALA A 3 -3.73 8.54 -8.86
CA ALA A 3 -3.09 8.86 -10.14
C ALA A 3 -1.85 7.98 -10.40
N LEU A 4 -0.96 7.83 -9.41
CA LEU A 4 0.20 6.93 -9.51
C LEU A 4 -0.22 5.49 -9.80
N PHE A 5 -1.26 4.99 -9.12
CA PHE A 5 -1.77 3.64 -9.35
C PHE A 5 -2.31 3.44 -10.78
N GLU A 6 -2.78 4.50 -11.44
CA GLU A 6 -3.22 4.44 -12.83
C GLU A 6 -2.07 4.60 -13.84
N THR A 7 -1.06 5.42 -13.53
CA THR A 7 -0.09 5.87 -14.53
C THR A 7 1.31 5.30 -14.40
N LEU A 8 1.69 4.71 -13.25
CA LEU A 8 3.01 4.09 -13.10
C LEU A 8 3.22 2.99 -14.14
N PRO A 9 4.42 2.84 -14.72
CA PRO A 9 4.70 1.76 -15.66
C PRO A 9 4.86 0.40 -14.93
N GLY A 10 4.66 -0.69 -15.66
CA GLY A 10 4.92 -2.05 -15.18
C GLY A 10 3.84 -2.64 -14.27
N GLU A 11 4.22 -3.72 -13.57
CA GLU A 11 3.38 -4.36 -12.56
C GLU A 11 3.25 -3.47 -11.33
N VAL A 12 2.01 -3.24 -10.89
CA VAL A 12 1.72 -2.38 -9.75
C VAL A 12 0.77 -3.11 -8.81
N THR A 13 1.11 -3.09 -7.52
CA THR A 13 0.22 -3.52 -6.44
C THR A 13 -0.08 -2.33 -5.54
N LEU A 14 -1.36 -1.99 -5.37
CA LEU A 14 -1.80 -0.99 -4.42
C LEU A 14 -2.22 -1.66 -3.12
N LEU A 15 -1.60 -1.27 -2.01
CA LEU A 15 -2.03 -1.64 -0.68
C LEU A 15 -2.85 -0.50 -0.08
N TYR A 16 -4.11 -0.76 0.26
CA TYR A 16 -5.02 0.27 0.75
C TYR A 16 -5.64 -0.13 2.09
N ARG A 17 -5.26 0.60 3.15
CA ARG A 17 -5.85 0.46 4.48
C ARG A 17 -7.06 1.37 4.66
N ALA A 18 -8.14 0.80 5.20
CA ALA A 18 -9.35 1.53 5.58
C ALA A 18 -10.03 0.85 6.77
N ARG A 19 -10.97 1.52 7.45
CA ARG A 19 -11.68 0.92 8.59
C ARG A 19 -12.64 -0.18 8.11
N SER A 20 -13.39 0.09 7.05
CA SER A 20 -14.33 -0.84 6.43
C SER A 20 -14.35 -0.63 4.91
N ALA A 21 -15.01 -1.55 4.19
CA ALA A 21 -15.21 -1.40 2.74
C ALA A 21 -15.97 -0.12 2.37
N ARG A 22 -16.82 0.41 3.26
CA ARG A 22 -17.55 1.67 3.05
C ARG A 22 -16.65 2.90 3.15
N ASP A 23 -15.51 2.79 3.82
CA ASP A 23 -14.54 3.86 3.98
C ASP A 23 -13.50 3.91 2.84
N LEU A 24 -13.63 3.05 1.83
CA LEU A 24 -12.74 3.03 0.67
C LEU A 24 -13.07 4.20 -0.25
N ALA A 25 -12.38 5.32 -0.02
CA ALA A 25 -12.42 6.45 -0.94
C ALA A 25 -11.95 5.99 -2.33
N LEU A 26 -12.76 6.30 -3.34
CA LEU A 26 -12.51 5.88 -4.73
C LEU A 26 -12.43 4.36 -4.92
N GLY A 27 -12.97 3.54 -4.00
CA GLY A 27 -12.82 2.08 -4.03
C GLY A 27 -13.24 1.46 -5.37
N GLY A 28 -14.43 1.81 -5.87
CA GLY A 28 -14.90 1.31 -7.18
C GLY A 28 -14.05 1.78 -8.36
N GLU A 29 -13.46 2.97 -8.28
CA GLU A 29 -12.56 3.49 -9.31
C GLU A 29 -11.22 2.76 -9.29
N LEU A 30 -10.64 2.54 -8.10
CA LEU A 30 -9.40 1.78 -7.94
C LEU A 30 -9.56 0.35 -8.47
N GLU A 31 -10.71 -0.29 -8.23
CA GLU A 31 -11.01 -1.61 -8.80
C GLU A 31 -11.17 -1.58 -10.32
N ALA A 32 -11.73 -0.50 -10.88
CA ALA A 32 -11.80 -0.33 -12.33
C ALA A 32 -10.40 -0.17 -12.95
N VAL A 33 -9.55 0.65 -12.34
CA VAL A 33 -8.14 0.82 -12.76
C VAL A 33 -7.39 -0.50 -12.66
N ALA A 34 -7.54 -1.23 -11.55
CA ALA A 34 -6.88 -2.52 -11.33
C ALA A 34 -7.24 -3.53 -12.43
N ARG A 35 -8.53 -3.68 -12.74
CA ARG A 35 -9.00 -4.55 -13.82
C ARG A 35 -8.48 -4.13 -15.19
N TRP A 36 -8.51 -2.83 -15.49
CA TRP A 36 -8.07 -2.31 -16.78
C TRP A 36 -6.58 -2.55 -17.03
N ARG A 37 -5.73 -2.36 -16.01
CA ARG A 37 -4.28 -2.51 -16.14
C ARG A 37 -3.74 -3.92 -15.82
N GLY A 38 -4.58 -4.81 -15.28
CA GLY A 38 -4.12 -6.08 -14.73
C GLY A 38 -3.31 -5.94 -13.43
N ALA A 39 -3.59 -4.92 -12.63
CA ALA A 39 -2.96 -4.70 -11.32
C ALA A 39 -3.76 -5.32 -10.18
N ARG A 40 -3.18 -5.30 -8.99
CA ARG A 40 -3.80 -5.81 -7.76
C ARG A 40 -4.06 -4.68 -6.78
N VAL A 41 -5.22 -4.71 -6.13
CA VAL A 41 -5.48 -3.91 -4.92
C VAL A 41 -5.61 -4.87 -3.73
N LEU A 42 -4.81 -4.64 -2.70
CA LEU A 42 -4.83 -5.40 -1.46
C LEU A 42 -5.43 -4.53 -0.36
N TYR A 43 -6.64 -4.87 0.07
CA TYR A 43 -7.33 -4.13 1.13
C TYR A 43 -6.95 -4.65 2.51
N LEU A 44 -6.57 -3.74 3.39
CA LEU A 44 -6.35 -3.99 4.81
C LEU A 44 -7.47 -3.32 5.59
N LEU A 45 -8.59 -4.02 5.68
CA LEU A 45 -9.75 -3.57 6.45
C LEU A 45 -9.58 -3.94 7.92
N ASN A 46 -10.11 -3.11 8.82
CA ASN A 46 -10.14 -3.49 10.22
C ASN A 46 -11.04 -4.72 10.40
N GLY A 47 -10.70 -5.58 11.35
CA GLY A 47 -11.56 -6.70 11.70
C GLY A 47 -12.76 -6.27 12.54
N PRO A 48 -13.66 -7.22 12.90
CA PRO A 48 -14.96 -6.92 13.49
C PRO A 48 -14.91 -6.13 14.81
N HIS A 49 -13.80 -6.17 15.54
CA HIS A 49 -13.60 -5.47 16.80
C HIS A 49 -12.69 -4.24 16.67
N GLY A 50 -12.42 -3.78 15.43
CA GLY A 50 -11.59 -2.63 15.14
C GLY A 50 -10.09 -2.92 15.11
N GLU A 51 -9.71 -4.19 15.21
CA GLU A 51 -8.33 -4.65 15.08
C GLU A 51 -7.76 -4.28 13.70
N ARG A 52 -6.60 -3.65 13.71
CA ARG A 52 -5.90 -3.26 12.48
C ARG A 52 -5.01 -4.43 12.07
N PRO A 53 -5.18 -5.02 10.87
CA PRO A 53 -4.27 -6.05 10.38
C PRO A 53 -2.84 -5.53 10.42
N ALA A 54 -1.93 -6.28 11.02
CA ALA A 54 -0.52 -5.91 11.06
C ALA A 54 0.08 -6.00 9.66
N LEU A 55 0.90 -5.00 9.29
CA LEU A 55 1.75 -5.08 8.12
C LEU A 55 3.11 -5.57 8.54
N THR A 56 3.37 -6.87 8.36
CA THR A 56 4.66 -7.47 8.71
C THR A 56 5.51 -7.73 7.48
N VAL A 57 6.81 -7.95 7.70
CA VAL A 57 7.75 -8.32 6.64
C VAL A 57 7.31 -9.61 5.94
N GLU A 58 6.89 -10.60 6.71
CA GLU A 58 6.43 -11.89 6.22
C GLU A 58 5.19 -11.74 5.35
N TRP A 59 4.22 -10.92 5.80
CA TRP A 59 3.02 -10.65 5.04
C TRP A 59 3.36 -9.97 3.71
N LEU A 60 4.21 -8.93 3.72
CA LEU A 60 4.60 -8.22 2.49
C LEU A 60 5.28 -9.14 1.49
N ARG A 61 6.22 -9.98 1.94
CA ARG A 61 6.92 -10.96 1.09
C ARG A 61 6.00 -12.05 0.56
N ALA A 62 4.95 -12.41 1.30
CA ALA A 62 3.95 -13.36 0.83
C ALA A 62 3.03 -12.75 -0.24
N GLN A 63 2.83 -11.44 -0.24
CA GLN A 63 1.95 -10.75 -1.19
C GLN A 63 2.66 -10.27 -2.46
N VAL A 64 3.93 -9.87 -2.34
CA VAL A 64 4.72 -9.27 -3.41
C VAL A 64 6.05 -10.00 -3.51
N ALA A 65 6.25 -10.71 -4.63
CA ALA A 65 7.52 -11.37 -4.93
C ALA A 65 8.60 -10.32 -5.25
N ASP A 66 9.87 -10.65 -5.01
CA ASP A 66 11.01 -9.74 -5.25
C ASP A 66 10.81 -8.31 -4.68
N LEU A 67 10.28 -8.23 -3.46
CA LEU A 67 9.90 -6.96 -2.82
C LEU A 67 11.04 -5.93 -2.76
N ALA A 68 12.30 -6.38 -2.62
CA ALA A 68 13.47 -5.48 -2.59
C ALA A 68 13.81 -4.83 -3.94
N GLY A 69 13.32 -5.41 -5.05
CA GLY A 69 13.43 -4.87 -6.40
C GLY A 69 12.43 -3.75 -6.72
N HIS A 70 11.37 -3.60 -5.91
CA HIS A 70 10.28 -2.67 -6.14
C HIS A 70 10.57 -1.26 -5.60
N ASP A 71 10.04 -0.25 -6.28
CA ASP A 71 9.89 1.10 -5.75
C ASP A 71 8.54 1.21 -5.02
N VAL A 72 8.56 1.79 -3.81
CA VAL A 72 7.41 1.85 -2.92
C VAL A 72 7.03 3.30 -2.69
N TYR A 73 5.77 3.62 -2.98
CA TYR A 73 5.19 4.93 -2.73
C TYR A 73 4.28 4.86 -1.51
N LEU A 74 4.58 5.67 -0.50
CA LEU A 74 3.92 5.69 0.79
C LEU A 74 3.19 7.01 1.00
N CYS A 75 1.92 6.92 1.39
CA CYS A 75 1.07 8.05 1.69
C CYS A 75 0.12 7.66 2.82
N GLY A 76 -0.02 8.52 3.83
CA GLY A 76 -0.93 8.31 4.94
C GLY A 76 -0.56 9.18 6.14
N PRO A 77 -1.28 9.02 7.27
CA PRO A 77 -0.94 9.70 8.52
C PRO A 77 0.51 9.41 8.93
N HIS A 78 1.21 10.38 9.52
CA HIS A 78 2.65 10.27 9.80
C HIS A 78 3.01 9.02 10.61
N SER A 79 2.25 8.71 11.67
CA SER A 79 2.51 7.54 12.51
C SER A 79 2.42 6.22 11.75
N PHE A 80 1.43 6.09 10.85
CA PHE A 80 1.29 4.91 9.99
C PHE A 80 2.42 4.82 8.98
N ALA A 81 2.79 5.95 8.37
CA ALA A 81 3.89 5.98 7.43
C ALA A 81 5.22 5.59 8.08
N GLN A 82 5.53 6.10 9.27
CA GLN A 82 6.75 5.74 10.01
C GLN A 82 6.80 4.25 10.37
N GLU A 83 5.69 3.70 10.86
CA GLU A 83 5.58 2.26 11.15
C GLU A 83 5.86 1.42 9.89
N LEU A 84 5.16 1.72 8.79
CA LEU A 84 5.31 0.97 7.55
C LEU A 84 6.70 1.16 6.93
N TYR A 85 7.28 2.35 7.02
CA TYR A 85 8.65 2.61 6.58
C TYR A 85 9.64 1.67 7.30
N GLY A 86 9.53 1.52 8.63
CA GLY A 86 10.36 0.59 9.40
C GLY A 86 10.21 -0.86 8.92
N VAL A 87 8.99 -1.30 8.66
CA VAL A 87 8.71 -2.64 8.13
C VAL A 87 9.31 -2.83 6.73
N LEU A 88 9.17 -1.85 5.83
CA LEU A 88 9.73 -1.92 4.47
C LEU A 88 11.26 -1.99 4.50
N ARG A 89 11.90 -1.21 5.38
CA ARG A 89 13.35 -1.28 5.59
C ARG A 89 13.78 -2.65 6.14
N ALA A 90 13.06 -3.19 7.12
CA ALA A 90 13.30 -4.53 7.66
C ALA A 90 13.05 -5.64 6.60
N ALA A 91 12.16 -5.39 5.64
CA ALA A 91 11.93 -6.30 4.52
C ALA A 91 13.06 -6.31 3.48
N GLY A 92 14.01 -5.38 3.58
CA GLY A 92 15.19 -5.28 2.73
C GLY A 92 15.07 -4.27 1.58
N ILE A 93 14.00 -3.46 1.54
CA ILE A 93 13.82 -2.44 0.50
C ILE A 93 14.82 -1.30 0.74
N PRO A 94 15.71 -0.98 -0.21
CA PRO A 94 16.64 0.14 -0.09
C PRO A 94 15.93 1.47 0.15
N ASP A 95 16.47 2.32 1.01
CA ASP A 95 15.88 3.63 1.38
C ASP A 95 15.56 4.49 0.15
N ARG A 96 16.48 4.54 -0.81
CA ARG A 96 16.31 5.26 -2.09
C ARG A 96 15.10 4.83 -2.94
N ARG A 97 14.51 3.67 -2.65
CA ARG A 97 13.33 3.11 -3.34
C ARG A 97 12.04 3.35 -2.55
N ILE A 98 12.11 3.96 -1.36
CA ILE A 98 10.93 4.27 -0.56
C ILE A 98 10.66 5.77 -0.70
N HIS A 99 9.58 6.10 -1.40
CA HIS A 99 9.14 7.46 -1.65
C HIS A 99 7.98 7.77 -0.71
N HIS A 100 8.20 8.67 0.24
CA HIS A 100 7.19 9.05 1.23
C HIS A 100 6.70 10.48 0.99
N GLU A 101 5.39 10.62 0.78
CA GLU A 101 4.68 11.90 0.84
C GLU A 101 3.83 11.95 2.12
N SER A 102 3.99 13.03 2.90
CA SER A 102 3.20 13.30 4.11
C SER A 102 2.26 14.48 3.82
N PHE A 103 0.94 14.26 3.97
CA PHE A 103 -0.10 15.27 3.76
C PHE A 103 -0.56 15.92 5.09
N GLU A 104 0.37 16.12 6.02
CA GLU A 104 0.06 16.84 7.26
C GLU A 104 0.12 18.35 7.02
N LEU A 105 -0.92 19.05 7.46
CA LEU A 105 -1.01 20.52 7.53
C LEU A 105 -0.47 21.00 8.88
#